data_AF-A0A9E3DND8-F1
#
_entry.id   AF-A0A9E3DND8-F1
#
_cell.length_a   1.000
_cell.length_b   1.000
_cell.length_c   1.000
_cell.angle_alpha   90.00
_cell.angle_beta   90.00
_cell.angle_gamma   90.00
#
_symmetry.space_group_name_H-M   'P 1'
#
loop_
_entity.id
_entity.type
_entity.pdbx_description
1 polymer ?
#
loop_
_entity_poly.entity_id
_entity_poly.type
_entity_poly.pdbx_seq_one_letter_code
_entity_poly.pdbx_strand_id
1 'polypeptide(L)'
;MKQRLKHWLFRMLRKDPEAVVVSFASGPPDLAARMFAEIRELIPDRRHILIEPDRFRDFAQVRQFLRPYRIGLAPVLFTGEPEYRWLRSAAVRLAPRKILAYNSRLERHHLRVRQGLASLLFLGGVPLDRIFLRPKWLVPWKRDRSVYPSEAREFEGRPWTPGRKRIGILSPYFPFPLSHGGSLRIFSLVREIATRFDIVLFSFTGQKHTPVEALLPYCSRVIIVEKPRYREPHWASLVPPDVAEFRSPAMRAIVERLRRELAIDLMQVEYTAMAEYGGDVLAEHDVTFLLYRQILQRTSALSARWTYWRWLRFETRWIERYRKVVVMSEEDRRTLNRPNVVVIPNGVDLQRFAPEPEHSARRLLFIGSFRHFPNIVAFRFFMDEIWPRLKASSTEINVAIVAGPDPLLYWREYTGLPQLPADSRVQVHGFVADVRPLYVETNLVLVPTLVSAGTNLKVLEALAMERAVVSTSCGCAGLGLQHG
;
A
#
# COMPACT_ATOMS: atom_id res chain seq x y z
N MET A 1 -48.90 -27.22 14.51
CA MET A 1 -48.37 -28.33 15.35
C MET A 1 -46.84 -28.26 15.58
N LYS A 2 -46.00 -28.16 14.53
CA LYS A 2 -44.51 -28.09 14.67
C LYS A 2 -43.97 -26.92 15.52
N GLN A 3 -44.56 -25.73 15.46
CA GLN A 3 -44.14 -24.57 16.29
C GLN A 3 -44.47 -24.74 17.78
N ARG A 4 -45.61 -25.35 18.12
CA ARG A 4 -46.03 -25.58 19.52
C ARG A 4 -45.16 -26.65 20.20
N LEU A 5 -44.82 -27.73 19.49
CA LEU A 5 -43.91 -28.77 19.97
C LEU A 5 -42.49 -28.22 20.22
N LYS A 6 -42.02 -27.34 19.33
CA LYS A 6 -40.73 -26.66 19.42
C LYS A 6 -40.68 -25.72 20.64
N HIS A 7 -41.71 -24.92 20.88
CA HIS A 7 -41.82 -24.04 22.05
C HIS A 7 -41.84 -24.82 23.37
N TRP A 8 -42.54 -25.95 23.40
CA TRP A 8 -42.60 -26.83 24.57
C TRP A 8 -41.23 -27.47 24.91
N LEU A 9 -40.52 -27.97 23.89
CA LEU A 9 -39.18 -28.56 24.04
C LEU A 9 -38.14 -27.53 24.56
N PHE A 10 -38.20 -26.28 24.08
CA PHE A 10 -37.27 -25.22 24.49
C PHE A 10 -37.59 -24.65 25.88
N ARG A 11 -38.87 -24.58 26.27
CA ARG A 11 -39.27 -24.29 27.67
C ARG A 11 -38.70 -25.32 28.64
N MET A 12 -38.72 -26.60 28.28
CA MET A 12 -38.15 -27.67 29.11
C MET A 12 -36.62 -27.56 29.26
N LEU A 13 -35.93 -27.03 28.24
CA LEU A 13 -34.48 -26.75 28.25
C LEU A 13 -34.10 -25.40 28.89
N ARG A 14 -35.07 -24.64 29.44
CA ARG A 14 -34.91 -23.25 29.94
C ARG A 14 -34.22 -22.32 28.92
N LYS A 15 -34.54 -22.47 27.62
CA LYS A 15 -34.01 -21.61 26.55
C LYS A 15 -35.13 -20.88 25.84
N ASP A 16 -34.87 -19.63 25.49
CA ASP A 16 -35.76 -18.80 24.67
C ASP A 16 -36.01 -19.49 23.31
N PRO A 17 -37.28 -19.67 22.88
CA PRO A 17 -37.62 -20.25 21.58
C PRO A 17 -37.07 -19.43 20.41
N GLU A 18 -36.93 -18.12 20.57
CA GLU A 18 -36.40 -17.21 19.55
C GLU A 18 -34.88 -17.13 19.62
N ALA A 19 -34.25 -17.21 18.43
CA ALA A 19 -32.81 -17.22 18.35
C ALA A 19 -32.27 -15.79 18.24
N VAL A 20 -31.49 -15.35 19.23
CA VAL A 20 -30.94 -14.00 19.34
C VAL A 20 -29.66 -13.83 18.52
N VAL A 21 -29.32 -12.60 18.18
CA VAL A 21 -28.01 -12.23 17.62
C VAL A 21 -27.13 -11.75 18.79
N VAL A 22 -25.98 -12.38 18.98
CA VAL A 22 -25.03 -12.00 20.03
C VAL A 22 -23.76 -11.46 19.40
N SER A 23 -23.63 -10.15 19.37
CA SER A 23 -22.47 -9.45 18.82
C SER A 23 -21.40 -9.30 19.90
N PHE A 24 -20.15 -9.57 19.55
CA PHE A 24 -19.02 -9.41 20.46
C PHE A 24 -18.21 -8.17 20.05
N ALA A 25 -18.07 -7.20 20.95
CA ALA A 25 -17.24 -6.01 20.75
C ALA A 25 -15.75 -6.37 20.84
N SER A 26 -15.28 -7.19 19.91
CA SER A 26 -13.97 -7.84 19.95
C SER A 26 -12.91 -7.15 19.08
N GLY A 27 -12.99 -5.83 19.00
CA GLY A 27 -12.09 -4.95 18.26
C GLY A 27 -12.26 -3.49 18.73
N PRO A 28 -11.57 -2.52 18.10
CA PRO A 28 -11.63 -1.11 18.48
C PRO A 28 -13.07 -0.58 18.62
N PRO A 29 -13.37 0.29 19.61
CA PRO A 29 -14.74 0.71 19.92
C PRO A 29 -15.54 1.21 18.72
N ASP A 30 -14.95 2.06 17.89
CA ASP A 30 -15.61 2.60 16.68
C ASP A 30 -15.96 1.51 15.66
N LEU A 31 -15.07 0.54 15.47
CA LEU A 31 -15.32 -0.60 14.57
C LEU A 31 -16.38 -1.53 15.15
N ALA A 32 -16.34 -1.79 16.45
CA ALA A 32 -17.34 -2.59 17.15
C ALA A 32 -18.73 -1.97 17.06
N ALA A 33 -18.83 -0.65 17.26
CA ALA A 33 -20.06 0.10 17.12
C ALA A 33 -20.61 0.03 15.69
N ARG A 34 -19.76 0.21 14.68
CA ARG A 34 -20.15 0.10 13.26
C ARG A 34 -20.60 -1.31 12.86
N MET A 35 -19.87 -2.35 13.28
CA MET A 35 -20.28 -3.75 13.07
C MET A 35 -21.65 -3.98 13.72
N PHE A 36 -21.86 -3.49 14.94
CA PHE A 36 -23.12 -3.67 15.65
C PHE A 36 -24.29 -2.95 14.96
N ALA A 37 -24.08 -1.71 14.49
CA ALA A 37 -25.07 -0.96 13.73
C ALA A 37 -25.45 -1.68 12.43
N GLU A 38 -24.45 -2.13 11.65
CA GLU A 38 -24.68 -2.88 10.39
C GLU A 38 -25.49 -4.15 10.63
N ILE A 39 -25.17 -4.92 11.69
CA ILE A 39 -25.90 -6.14 12.01
C ILE A 39 -27.35 -5.90 12.39
N ARG A 40 -27.63 -4.77 13.06
CA ARG A 40 -29.00 -4.39 13.41
C ARG A 40 -29.82 -4.03 12.18
N GLU A 41 -29.22 -3.39 11.19
CA GLU A 41 -29.86 -3.10 9.90
C GLU A 41 -30.11 -4.38 9.08
N LEU A 42 -29.17 -5.33 9.11
CA LEU A 42 -29.29 -6.57 8.34
C LEU A 42 -30.33 -7.54 8.89
N ILE A 43 -30.53 -7.55 10.22
CA ILE A 43 -31.45 -8.48 10.88
C ILE A 43 -32.28 -7.71 11.91
N PRO A 44 -33.16 -6.80 11.49
CA PRO A 44 -33.88 -5.90 12.39
C PRO A 44 -34.86 -6.65 13.30
N ASP A 45 -35.43 -7.75 12.80
CA ASP A 45 -36.50 -8.50 13.47
C ASP A 45 -36.02 -9.42 14.60
N ARG A 46 -34.72 -9.41 14.93
CA ARG A 46 -34.17 -10.24 16.00
C ARG A 46 -33.75 -9.41 17.20
N ARG A 47 -33.87 -10.01 18.38
CA ARG A 47 -33.24 -9.45 19.59
C ARG A 47 -31.71 -9.48 19.44
N HIS A 48 -31.09 -8.33 19.59
CA HIS A 48 -29.64 -8.12 19.57
C HIS A 48 -29.09 -7.96 20.98
N ILE A 49 -27.98 -8.63 21.25
CA ILE A 49 -27.25 -8.55 22.53
C ILE A 49 -25.80 -8.21 22.18
N LEU A 50 -25.26 -7.16 22.80
CA LEU A 50 -23.86 -6.77 22.68
C LEU A 50 -23.08 -7.26 23.91
N ILE A 51 -21.97 -7.96 23.68
CA ILE A 51 -21.02 -8.37 24.71
C ILE A 51 -19.82 -7.41 24.65
N GLU A 52 -19.72 -6.56 25.67
CA GLU A 52 -18.69 -5.53 25.79
C GLU A 52 -17.62 -5.94 26.81
N PRO A 53 -16.34 -5.60 26.56
CA PRO A 53 -15.24 -5.95 27.45
C PRO A 53 -15.37 -5.32 28.84
N ASP A 54 -15.98 -4.13 28.95
CA ASP A 54 -16.11 -3.42 30.23
C ASP A 54 -17.21 -4.01 31.12
N ARG A 55 -18.19 -4.68 30.50
CA ARG A 55 -19.36 -5.26 31.18
C ARG A 55 -19.12 -6.69 31.67
N PHE A 56 -18.24 -7.43 31.02
CA PHE A 56 -17.96 -8.83 31.32
C PHE A 56 -16.47 -9.05 31.51
N ARG A 57 -16.07 -9.59 32.66
CA ARG A 57 -14.64 -9.78 32.98
C ARG A 57 -14.06 -11.08 32.47
N ASP A 58 -14.91 -12.09 32.27
CA ASP A 58 -14.47 -13.42 31.87
C ASP A 58 -15.53 -14.22 31.09
N PHE A 59 -15.10 -15.38 30.58
CA PHE A 59 -15.96 -16.30 29.84
C PHE A 59 -17.11 -16.89 30.68
N ALA A 60 -16.90 -17.09 31.99
CA ALA A 60 -17.91 -17.71 32.85
C ALA A 60 -19.11 -16.78 33.03
N GLN A 61 -18.85 -15.48 33.23
CA GLN A 61 -19.89 -14.44 33.30
C GLN A 61 -20.69 -14.36 31.99
N VAL A 62 -20.00 -14.32 30.84
CA VAL A 62 -20.67 -14.31 29.53
C VAL A 62 -21.52 -15.57 29.33
N ARG A 63 -20.99 -16.75 29.67
CA ARG A 63 -21.70 -18.02 29.54
C ARG A 63 -22.93 -18.08 30.46
N GLN A 64 -22.83 -17.60 31.69
CA GLN A 64 -23.94 -17.56 32.64
C GLN A 64 -25.02 -16.61 32.16
N PHE A 65 -24.64 -15.40 31.71
CA PHE A 65 -25.55 -14.41 31.16
C PHE A 65 -26.29 -14.90 29.90
N LEU A 66 -25.58 -15.61 29.01
CA LEU A 66 -26.15 -16.13 27.77
C LEU A 66 -26.89 -17.47 27.92
N ARG A 67 -26.88 -18.08 29.11
CA ARG A 67 -27.51 -19.38 29.40
C ARG A 67 -28.99 -19.48 28.96
N PRO A 68 -29.86 -18.48 29.17
CA PRO A 68 -31.27 -18.57 28.77
C PRO A 68 -31.47 -18.33 27.26
N TYR A 69 -30.47 -17.84 26.54
CA TYR A 69 -30.63 -17.44 25.15
C TYR A 69 -30.15 -18.52 24.17
N ARG A 70 -30.87 -18.64 23.05
CA ARG A 70 -30.43 -19.44 21.91
C ARG A 70 -29.69 -18.56 20.92
N ILE A 71 -28.36 -18.64 20.87
CA ILE A 71 -27.57 -17.88 19.89
C ILE A 71 -27.92 -18.36 18.48
N GLY A 72 -28.46 -17.49 17.63
CA GLY A 72 -28.76 -17.74 16.22
C GLY A 72 -27.61 -17.34 15.30
N LEU A 73 -26.94 -16.24 15.64
CA LEU A 73 -25.82 -15.66 14.93
C LEU A 73 -24.89 -15.01 15.96
N ALA A 74 -23.58 -15.11 15.73
CA ALA A 74 -22.56 -14.46 16.54
C ALA A 74 -21.63 -13.60 15.67
N PRO A 75 -21.94 -12.31 15.48
CA PRO A 75 -21.03 -11.36 14.86
C PRO A 75 -19.80 -11.11 15.73
N VAL A 76 -18.61 -11.22 15.16
CA VAL A 76 -17.33 -11.11 15.88
C VAL A 76 -16.31 -10.39 15.01
N LEU A 77 -15.70 -9.33 15.54
CA LEU A 77 -14.55 -8.67 14.91
C LEU A 77 -13.28 -9.50 15.13
N PHE A 78 -12.63 -9.89 14.05
CA PHE A 78 -11.33 -10.54 14.05
C PHE A 78 -10.25 -9.55 13.63
N THR A 79 -9.93 -8.64 14.54
CA THR A 79 -8.85 -7.66 14.41
C THR A 79 -7.59 -8.11 15.16
N GLY A 80 -6.47 -7.40 14.95
CA GLY A 80 -5.14 -7.84 15.41
C GLY A 80 -4.83 -7.62 16.90
N GLU A 81 -5.64 -6.83 17.62
CA GLU A 81 -5.34 -6.34 18.96
C GLU A 81 -5.44 -7.48 20.00
N PRO A 82 -4.37 -7.74 20.79
CA PRO A 82 -4.34 -8.87 21.72
C PRO A 82 -5.38 -8.81 22.83
N GLU A 83 -5.74 -7.62 23.29
CA GLU A 83 -6.68 -7.38 24.40
C GLU A 83 -8.07 -7.98 24.16
N TYR A 84 -8.55 -8.01 22.92
CA TYR A 84 -9.87 -8.57 22.58
C TYR A 84 -9.84 -10.08 22.27
N ARG A 85 -8.68 -10.74 22.38
CA ARG A 85 -8.51 -12.18 22.03
C ARG A 85 -9.43 -13.09 22.85
N TRP A 86 -9.68 -12.73 24.11
CA TRP A 86 -10.54 -13.52 24.99
C TRP A 86 -12.01 -13.46 24.55
N LEU A 87 -12.51 -12.31 24.07
CA LEU A 87 -13.86 -12.16 23.52
C LEU A 87 -14.04 -12.96 22.24
N ARG A 88 -13.06 -12.92 21.33
CA ARG A 88 -13.06 -13.77 20.13
C ARG A 88 -13.13 -15.25 20.51
N SER A 89 -12.32 -15.64 21.49
CA SER A 89 -12.29 -17.01 22.01
C SER A 89 -13.61 -17.40 22.70
N ALA A 90 -14.24 -16.48 23.43
CA ALA A 90 -15.55 -16.67 24.05
C ALA A 90 -16.63 -16.93 23.00
N ALA A 91 -16.68 -16.11 21.95
CA ALA A 91 -17.61 -16.27 20.84
C ALA A 91 -17.45 -17.63 20.14
N VAL A 92 -16.19 -18.03 19.86
CA VAL A 92 -15.89 -19.33 19.24
C VAL A 92 -16.33 -20.49 20.12
N ARG A 93 -16.13 -20.42 21.44
CA ARG A 93 -16.56 -21.46 22.38
C ARG A 93 -18.08 -21.53 22.51
N LEU A 94 -18.78 -20.40 22.49
CA LEU A 94 -20.25 -20.33 22.66
C LEU A 94 -21.00 -20.73 21.40
N ALA A 95 -20.50 -20.36 20.23
CA ALA A 95 -21.24 -20.45 18.98
C ALA A 95 -20.35 -20.83 17.77
N PRO A 96 -19.57 -21.92 17.83
CA PRO A 96 -18.51 -22.22 16.84
C PRO A 96 -19.01 -22.37 15.39
N ARG A 97 -20.29 -22.69 15.19
CA ARG A 97 -20.91 -22.88 13.87
C ARG A 97 -21.78 -21.70 13.41
N LYS A 98 -21.84 -20.62 14.19
CA LYS A 98 -22.75 -19.48 13.95
C LYS A 98 -21.99 -18.16 13.89
N ILE A 99 -20.68 -18.21 13.73
CA ILE A 99 -19.83 -17.03 13.70
C ILE A 99 -19.97 -16.35 12.35
N LEU A 100 -20.31 -15.07 12.40
CA LEU A 100 -20.15 -14.14 11.29
C LEU A 100 -18.94 -13.29 11.61
N ALA A 101 -17.81 -13.64 11.01
CA ALA A 101 -16.55 -12.97 11.23
C ALA A 101 -16.53 -11.66 10.44
N TYR A 102 -16.13 -10.57 11.10
CA TYR A 102 -15.85 -9.28 10.49
C TYR A 102 -14.35 -9.02 10.51
N ASN A 103 -13.79 -8.46 9.43
CA ASN A 103 -12.41 -7.96 9.42
C ASN A 103 -12.37 -6.45 9.70
N SER A 104 -11.18 -5.83 9.69
CA SER A 104 -11.02 -4.39 9.91
C SER A 104 -11.68 -3.51 8.85
N ARG A 105 -12.03 -4.07 7.68
CA ARG A 105 -12.77 -3.39 6.60
C ARG A 105 -14.30 -3.57 6.71
N LEU A 106 -14.77 -4.21 7.77
CA LEU A 106 -16.16 -4.64 7.95
C LEU A 106 -16.69 -5.58 6.84
N GLU A 107 -15.78 -6.25 6.11
CA GLU A 107 -16.21 -7.37 5.27
C GLU A 107 -16.66 -8.51 6.18
N ARG A 108 -17.66 -9.28 5.74
CA ARG A 108 -18.30 -10.32 6.55
C ARG A 108 -18.16 -11.70 5.93
N HIS A 109 -17.73 -12.67 6.72
CA HIS A 109 -17.60 -14.07 6.29
C HIS A 109 -18.13 -15.04 7.34
N HIS A 110 -18.98 -15.97 6.93
CA HIS A 110 -19.44 -17.03 7.83
C HIS A 110 -18.35 -18.08 8.02
N LEU A 111 -17.85 -18.25 9.24
CA LEU A 111 -16.89 -19.30 9.54
C LEU A 111 -17.59 -20.66 9.45
N ARG A 112 -17.22 -21.44 8.44
CA ARG A 112 -17.80 -22.76 8.16
C ARG A 112 -16.70 -23.79 8.04
N VAL A 113 -16.83 -24.92 8.74
CA VAL A 113 -15.88 -26.05 8.68
C VAL A 113 -15.68 -26.55 7.24
N ARG A 114 -16.77 -26.63 6.45
CA ARG A 114 -16.72 -27.02 5.03
C ARG A 114 -15.98 -26.01 4.13
N GLN A 115 -15.76 -24.78 4.60
CA GLN A 115 -14.99 -23.75 3.92
C GLN A 115 -13.75 -23.39 4.77
N GLY A 116 -13.08 -24.40 5.32
CA GLY A 116 -11.98 -24.23 6.28
C GLY A 116 -10.86 -23.31 5.77
N LEU A 117 -10.41 -23.49 4.53
CA LEU A 117 -9.37 -22.64 3.93
C LEU A 117 -9.83 -21.18 3.78
N ALA A 118 -11.04 -20.93 3.28
CA ALA A 118 -11.58 -19.58 3.14
C ALA A 118 -11.73 -18.90 4.50
N SER A 119 -12.19 -19.65 5.51
CA SER A 119 -12.31 -19.18 6.88
C SER A 119 -10.94 -18.85 7.48
N LEU A 120 -9.92 -19.68 7.23
CA LEU A 120 -8.55 -19.44 7.70
C LEU A 120 -7.90 -18.23 7.01
N LEU A 121 -8.09 -18.07 5.69
CA LEU A 121 -7.59 -16.92 4.94
C LEU A 121 -8.27 -15.62 5.38
N PHE A 122 -9.58 -15.65 5.63
CA PHE A 122 -10.33 -14.51 6.17
C PHE A 122 -9.80 -14.07 7.53
N LEU A 123 -9.61 -15.03 8.43
CA LEU A 123 -9.01 -14.79 9.75
C LEU A 123 -7.54 -14.33 9.65
N GLY A 124 -6.83 -14.71 8.59
CA GLY A 124 -5.48 -14.26 8.27
C GLY A 124 -5.41 -12.87 7.63
N GLY A 125 -6.54 -12.17 7.47
CA GLY A 125 -6.62 -10.82 6.92
C GLY A 125 -6.62 -10.74 5.40
N VAL A 126 -6.89 -11.84 4.69
CA VAL A 126 -7.08 -11.81 3.23
C VAL A 126 -8.46 -11.20 2.92
N PRO A 127 -8.56 -10.17 2.06
CA PRO A 127 -9.83 -9.58 1.65
C PRO A 127 -10.80 -10.60 1.03
N LEU A 128 -12.10 -10.42 1.26
CA LEU A 128 -13.15 -11.38 0.84
C LEU A 128 -13.19 -11.60 -0.68
N ASP A 129 -13.00 -10.53 -1.45
CA ASP A 129 -12.90 -10.57 -2.91
C ASP A 129 -11.71 -11.43 -3.39
N ARG A 130 -10.65 -11.54 -2.58
CA ARG A 130 -9.45 -12.32 -2.87
C ARG A 130 -9.48 -13.75 -2.35
N ILE A 131 -10.28 -14.06 -1.33
CA ILE A 131 -10.38 -15.42 -0.77
C ILE A 131 -10.96 -16.42 -1.77
N PHE A 132 -11.92 -15.97 -2.57
CA PHE A 132 -12.55 -16.82 -3.59
C PHE A 132 -11.83 -16.76 -4.93
N LEU A 133 -10.72 -16.02 -5.06
CA LEU A 133 -9.77 -16.18 -6.17
C LEU A 133 -9.06 -17.51 -5.94
N ARG A 134 -9.42 -18.50 -6.75
CA ARG A 134 -8.85 -19.84 -6.69
C ARG A 134 -7.63 -19.87 -7.62
N PRO A 135 -6.47 -20.38 -7.17
CA PRO A 135 -5.30 -20.49 -8.02
C PRO A 135 -5.65 -21.23 -9.32
N LYS A 136 -5.04 -20.84 -10.45
CA LYS A 136 -5.27 -21.46 -11.76
C LYS A 136 -5.18 -22.99 -11.74
N TRP A 137 -4.26 -23.56 -10.96
CA TRP A 137 -4.07 -25.01 -10.81
C TRP A 137 -5.19 -25.71 -10.04
N LEU A 138 -6.00 -24.99 -9.24
CA LEU A 138 -7.05 -25.58 -8.41
C LEU A 138 -8.43 -25.52 -9.08
N VAL A 139 -8.71 -24.48 -9.84
CA VAL A 139 -10.03 -24.26 -10.47
C VAL A 139 -9.83 -23.61 -11.84
N PRO A 140 -9.29 -24.29 -12.86
CA PRO A 140 -8.92 -23.67 -14.14
C PRO A 140 -10.08 -22.97 -14.87
N TRP A 141 -11.32 -23.44 -14.69
CA TRP A 141 -12.54 -22.98 -15.39
C TRP A 141 -13.13 -21.62 -14.93
N LYS A 142 -12.57 -20.94 -13.93
CA LYS A 142 -13.08 -19.62 -13.48
C LYS A 142 -12.78 -18.52 -14.54
N ARG A 143 -13.80 -17.72 -14.90
CA ARG A 143 -13.74 -16.66 -15.93
C ARG A 143 -13.06 -15.36 -15.48
N ASP A 144 -13.08 -15.06 -14.18
CA ASP A 144 -12.45 -13.84 -13.66
C ASP A 144 -10.95 -14.07 -13.44
N ARG A 145 -10.14 -13.70 -14.44
CA ARG A 145 -8.71 -14.03 -14.55
C ARG A 145 -7.82 -12.83 -14.76
N SER A 146 -6.54 -13.06 -14.52
CA SER A 146 -5.50 -12.11 -14.90
C SER A 146 -5.54 -11.88 -16.41
N VAL A 147 -5.53 -10.62 -16.83
CA VAL A 147 -5.47 -10.23 -18.24
C VAL A 147 -4.05 -9.77 -18.54
N TYR A 148 -3.47 -10.35 -19.59
CA TYR A 148 -2.14 -10.01 -20.06
C TYR A 148 -2.27 -9.42 -21.47
N PRO A 149 -2.19 -8.09 -21.62
CA PRO A 149 -2.20 -7.45 -22.91
C PRO A 149 -1.07 -8.00 -23.80
N SER A 150 -1.37 -8.21 -25.08
CA SER A 150 -0.44 -8.74 -26.08
C SER A 150 0.27 -7.66 -26.90
N GLU A 151 -0.24 -6.43 -26.86
CA GLU A 151 0.21 -5.35 -27.75
C GLU A 151 1.24 -4.45 -27.10
N ALA A 152 2.24 -4.06 -27.90
CA ALA A 152 3.19 -3.01 -27.60
C ALA A 152 3.03 -1.91 -28.65
N ARG A 153 3.05 -0.65 -28.23
CA ARG A 153 3.04 0.52 -29.11
C ARG A 153 4.43 1.13 -29.12
N GLU A 154 4.94 1.41 -30.29
CA GLU A 154 6.26 2.01 -30.49
C GLU A 154 6.11 3.43 -31.03
N PHE A 155 6.89 4.34 -30.48
CA PHE A 155 6.92 5.75 -30.88
C PHE A 155 8.36 6.14 -31.17
N GLU A 156 8.56 6.82 -32.29
CA GLU A 156 9.84 7.41 -32.64
C GLU A 156 9.98 8.77 -31.98
N GLY A 157 11.12 9.00 -31.33
CA GLY A 157 11.47 10.30 -30.78
C GLY A 157 12.61 10.94 -31.56
N ARG A 158 13.57 11.52 -30.86
CA ARG A 158 14.72 12.20 -31.48
C ARG A 158 15.57 11.26 -32.35
N PRO A 159 16.26 11.76 -33.39
CA PRO A 159 17.12 10.92 -34.23
C PRO A 159 18.27 10.31 -33.43
N TRP A 160 18.78 9.19 -33.94
CA TRP A 160 20.01 8.56 -33.42
C TRP A 160 21.22 9.45 -33.68
N THR A 161 22.14 9.50 -32.73
CA THR A 161 23.39 10.25 -32.87
C THR A 161 24.52 9.28 -33.23
N PRO A 162 25.23 9.48 -34.36
CA PRO A 162 26.35 8.62 -34.75
C PRO A 162 27.40 8.50 -33.64
N GLY A 163 27.84 7.27 -33.37
CA GLY A 163 28.86 6.97 -32.35
C GLY A 163 28.40 7.04 -30.89
N ARG A 164 27.18 7.49 -30.59
CA ARG A 164 26.63 7.40 -29.22
C ARG A 164 26.21 5.97 -28.90
N LYS A 165 26.48 5.58 -27.65
CA LYS A 165 25.98 4.32 -27.09
C LYS A 165 24.48 4.38 -26.87
N ARG A 166 23.84 3.22 -27.03
CA ARG A 166 22.39 3.02 -26.91
C ARG A 166 22.07 2.35 -25.59
N ILE A 167 21.23 2.99 -24.78
CA ILE A 167 20.81 2.48 -23.48
C ILE A 167 19.32 2.16 -23.53
N GLY A 168 18.96 0.94 -23.13
CA GLY A 168 17.58 0.56 -22.87
C GLY A 168 17.23 0.85 -21.41
N ILE A 169 16.10 1.51 -21.15
CA ILE A 169 15.59 1.75 -19.80
C ILE A 169 14.22 1.09 -19.68
N LEU A 170 14.05 0.17 -18.74
CA LEU A 170 12.78 -0.51 -18.49
C LEU A 170 12.15 0.01 -17.20
N SER A 171 10.98 0.64 -17.33
CA SER A 171 10.24 1.27 -16.23
C SER A 171 8.90 0.56 -15.96
N PRO A 172 8.51 0.38 -14.68
CA PRO A 172 7.20 -0.19 -14.32
C PRO A 172 6.01 0.74 -14.60
N TYR A 173 6.25 2.00 -14.95
CA TYR A 173 5.23 2.98 -15.33
C TYR A 173 5.84 4.09 -16.19
N PHE A 174 4.99 4.80 -16.94
CA PHE A 174 5.47 5.89 -17.77
C PHE A 174 6.01 7.04 -16.90
N PRO A 175 7.25 7.53 -17.10
CA PRO A 175 7.88 8.55 -16.24
C PRO A 175 7.25 9.95 -16.32
N PHE A 176 6.01 10.09 -16.78
CA PHE A 176 5.30 11.36 -16.83
C PHE A 176 3.78 11.10 -16.72
N PRO A 177 2.99 11.96 -16.06
CA PRO A 177 3.38 13.19 -15.34
C PRO A 177 4.21 12.92 -14.09
N LEU A 178 4.90 13.98 -13.61
CA LEU A 178 5.77 13.97 -12.43
C LEU A 178 4.97 13.94 -11.12
N SER A 179 4.15 12.90 -10.98
CA SER A 179 3.12 12.77 -9.94
C SER A 179 3.59 12.05 -8.68
N HIS A 180 4.73 11.35 -8.73
CA HIS A 180 5.32 10.69 -7.58
C HIS A 180 6.85 10.60 -7.72
N GLY A 181 7.54 10.33 -6.60
CA GLY A 181 9.00 10.40 -6.54
C GLY A 181 9.71 9.51 -7.56
N GLY A 182 9.21 8.30 -7.76
CA GLY A 182 9.75 7.38 -8.76
C GLY A 182 9.65 7.89 -10.20
N SER A 183 8.55 8.54 -10.60
CA SER A 183 8.45 9.12 -11.95
C SER A 183 9.32 10.37 -12.09
N LEU A 184 9.41 11.19 -11.04
CA LEU A 184 10.31 12.34 -10.99
C LEU A 184 11.77 11.94 -11.18
N ARG A 185 12.23 10.91 -10.46
CA ARG A 185 13.61 10.41 -10.57
C ARG A 185 13.90 9.90 -11.98
N ILE A 186 13.08 8.99 -12.50
CA ILE A 186 13.32 8.38 -13.82
C ILE A 186 13.32 9.45 -14.91
N PHE A 187 12.34 10.36 -14.90
CA PHE A 187 12.27 11.44 -15.88
C PHE A 187 13.52 12.34 -15.84
N SER A 188 13.92 12.76 -14.65
CA SER A 188 15.08 13.65 -14.48
C SER A 188 16.37 12.96 -14.92
N LEU A 189 16.55 11.68 -14.57
CA LEU A 189 17.70 10.91 -15.02
C LEU A 189 17.68 10.65 -16.53
N VAL A 190 16.52 10.38 -17.13
CA VAL A 190 16.39 10.24 -18.58
C VAL A 190 16.84 11.52 -19.29
N ARG A 191 16.44 12.69 -18.80
CA ARG A 191 16.88 13.99 -19.34
C ARG A 191 18.40 14.14 -19.32
N GLU A 192 19.04 13.82 -18.20
CA GLU A 192 20.49 13.92 -18.05
C GLU A 192 21.24 12.85 -18.87
N ILE A 193 20.79 11.60 -18.86
CA ILE A 193 21.39 10.50 -19.63
C ILE A 193 21.31 10.80 -21.13
N ALA A 194 20.21 11.41 -21.58
CA ALA A 194 20.00 11.75 -22.99
C ALA A 194 21.05 12.73 -23.54
N THR A 195 21.79 13.45 -22.69
CA THR A 195 22.88 14.33 -23.14
C THR A 195 24.08 13.54 -23.69
N ARG A 196 24.25 12.28 -23.28
CA ARG A 196 25.42 11.44 -23.61
C ARG A 196 25.07 10.15 -24.35
N PHE A 197 23.84 9.66 -24.21
CA PHE A 197 23.39 8.37 -24.74
C PHE A 197 22.11 8.53 -25.54
N ASP A 198 21.88 7.61 -26.47
CA ASP A 198 20.57 7.45 -27.10
C ASP A 198 19.75 6.43 -26.33
N ILE A 199 18.51 6.81 -26.02
CA ILE A 199 17.67 6.06 -25.08
C ILE A 199 16.55 5.33 -25.82
N VAL A 200 16.39 4.05 -25.50
CA VAL A 200 15.21 3.24 -25.82
C VAL A 200 14.44 3.01 -24.52
N LEU A 201 13.33 3.70 -24.34
CA LEU A 201 12.51 3.57 -23.13
C LEU A 201 11.45 2.50 -23.34
N PHE A 202 11.39 1.52 -22.44
CA PHE A 202 10.32 0.54 -22.32
C PHE A 202 9.52 0.84 -21.07
N SER A 203 8.20 0.94 -21.19
CA SER A 203 7.38 1.32 -20.06
C SER A 203 6.00 0.68 -20.08
N PHE A 204 5.49 0.33 -18.91
CA PHE A 204 4.07 0.08 -18.78
C PHE A 204 3.26 1.38 -18.76
N THR A 205 1.99 1.29 -19.15
CA THR A 205 0.97 2.32 -18.91
C THR A 205 -0.28 1.70 -18.30
N GLY A 206 -0.89 2.43 -17.36
CA GLY A 206 -2.24 2.16 -16.87
C GLY A 206 -3.26 3.20 -17.35
N GLN A 207 -2.84 4.15 -18.19
CA GLN A 207 -3.66 5.25 -18.67
C GLN A 207 -4.14 4.97 -20.09
N LYS A 208 -5.37 5.39 -20.41
CA LYS A 208 -5.90 5.32 -21.78
C LYS A 208 -5.06 6.14 -22.75
N HIS A 209 -4.62 7.32 -22.31
CA HIS A 209 -3.75 8.20 -23.06
C HIS A 209 -2.45 8.38 -22.29
N THR A 210 -1.33 8.00 -22.90
CA THR A 210 0.01 8.17 -22.33
C THR A 210 0.66 9.35 -23.04
N PRO A 211 1.08 10.40 -22.32
CA PRO A 211 1.67 11.61 -22.90
C PRO A 211 3.12 11.39 -23.37
N VAL A 212 3.31 10.59 -24.42
CA VAL A 212 4.63 10.13 -24.88
C VAL A 212 5.54 11.26 -25.33
N GLU A 213 4.94 12.32 -25.88
CA GLU A 213 5.52 13.58 -26.31
C GLU A 213 6.41 14.25 -25.26
N ALA A 214 6.15 14.01 -23.96
CA ALA A 214 7.03 14.51 -22.90
C ALA A 214 8.44 13.88 -22.90
N LEU A 215 8.60 12.68 -23.49
CA LEU A 215 9.88 11.95 -23.53
C LEU A 215 10.46 11.78 -24.93
N LEU A 216 9.71 12.04 -26.00
CA LEU A 216 10.23 11.99 -27.38
C LEU A 216 11.47 12.89 -27.60
N PRO A 217 11.62 14.08 -26.97
CA PRO A 217 12.83 14.89 -27.10
C PRO A 217 14.09 14.26 -26.49
N TYR A 218 13.94 13.29 -25.59
CA TYR A 218 15.04 12.68 -24.83
C TYR A 218 15.32 11.23 -25.25
N CYS A 219 14.31 10.53 -25.77
CA CYS A 219 14.40 9.14 -26.19
C CYS A 219 14.37 9.02 -27.71
N SER A 220 15.20 8.14 -28.28
CA SER A 220 15.13 7.81 -29.71
C SER A 220 13.98 6.87 -30.03
N ARG A 221 13.60 6.04 -29.05
CA ARG A 221 12.42 5.16 -29.11
C ARG A 221 11.72 5.13 -27.76
N VAL A 222 10.39 5.16 -27.78
CA VAL A 222 9.53 4.97 -26.62
C VAL A 222 8.57 3.82 -26.90
N ILE A 223 8.57 2.81 -26.04
CA ILE A 223 7.76 1.61 -26.15
C ILE A 223 6.81 1.56 -24.97
N ILE A 224 5.52 1.49 -25.27
CA ILE A 224 4.45 1.46 -24.29
C ILE A 224 3.73 0.12 -24.37
N VAL A 225 3.67 -0.57 -23.24
CA VAL A 225 2.88 -1.81 -23.06
C VAL A 225 1.80 -1.54 -22.02
N GLU A 226 0.59 -2.04 -22.23
CA GLU A 226 -0.46 -1.91 -21.20
C GLU A 226 -0.12 -2.80 -19.98
N LYS A 227 -0.30 -2.25 -18.77
CA LYS A 227 -0.04 -2.99 -17.53
C LYS A 227 -1.00 -4.18 -17.42
N PRO A 228 -0.52 -5.40 -17.12
CA PRO A 228 -1.39 -6.53 -16.84
C PRO A 228 -2.38 -6.26 -15.72
N ARG A 229 -3.61 -6.79 -15.86
CA ARG A 229 -4.60 -6.78 -14.78
C ARG A 229 -4.47 -8.08 -14.01
N TYR A 230 -3.60 -8.11 -13.00
CA TYR A 230 -3.37 -9.31 -12.18
C TYR A 230 -4.51 -9.54 -11.18
N ARG A 231 -5.05 -10.77 -11.16
CA ARG A 231 -6.19 -11.19 -10.32
C ARG A 231 -6.00 -12.57 -9.68
N GLU A 232 -4.76 -13.05 -9.56
CA GLU A 232 -4.49 -14.32 -8.88
C GLU A 232 -4.34 -14.13 -7.35
N PRO A 233 -4.63 -15.17 -6.54
CA PRO A 233 -4.57 -15.07 -5.09
C PRO A 233 -3.14 -14.84 -4.57
N HIS A 234 -2.94 -13.68 -3.94
CA HIS A 234 -1.66 -13.25 -3.37
C HIS A 234 -1.08 -14.22 -2.33
N TRP A 235 -1.91 -15.01 -1.65
CA TRP A 235 -1.49 -15.95 -0.60
C TRP A 235 -0.88 -17.24 -1.16
N ALA A 236 -1.12 -17.57 -2.43
CA ALA A 236 -0.70 -18.84 -3.03
C ALA A 236 0.59 -18.76 -3.86
N SER A 237 1.26 -17.60 -3.88
CA SER A 237 2.45 -17.36 -4.70
C SER A 237 3.71 -17.26 -3.84
N LEU A 238 4.77 -17.96 -4.28
CA LEU A 238 6.14 -17.81 -3.77
C LEU A 238 6.79 -16.49 -4.23
N VAL A 239 6.35 -15.98 -5.38
CA VAL A 239 6.80 -14.70 -5.93
C VAL A 239 5.99 -13.59 -5.26
N PRO A 240 6.62 -12.47 -4.84
CA PRO A 240 5.89 -11.31 -4.34
C PRO A 240 4.79 -10.91 -5.32
N PRO A 241 3.56 -10.63 -4.86
CA PRO A 241 2.48 -10.35 -5.79
C PRO A 241 2.72 -9.12 -6.67
N ASP A 242 3.40 -8.09 -6.14
CA ASP A 242 3.75 -6.87 -6.87
C ASP A 242 4.59 -7.19 -8.12
N VAL A 243 5.54 -8.14 -8.02
CA VAL A 243 6.32 -8.65 -9.16
C VAL A 243 5.39 -9.30 -10.19
N ALA A 244 4.42 -10.10 -9.72
CA ALA A 244 3.49 -10.79 -10.59
C ALA A 244 2.56 -9.83 -11.35
N GLU A 245 2.27 -8.65 -10.79
CA GLU A 245 1.51 -7.60 -11.49
C GLU A 245 2.22 -7.02 -12.71
N PHE A 246 3.55 -7.09 -12.73
CA PHE A 246 4.36 -6.59 -13.83
C PHE A 246 4.78 -7.66 -14.83
N ARG A 247 4.43 -8.94 -14.60
CA ARG A 247 4.72 -10.01 -15.56
C ARG A 247 3.84 -9.89 -16.80
N SER A 248 4.43 -9.43 -17.90
CA SER A 248 3.84 -9.34 -19.23
C SER A 248 4.70 -10.08 -20.26
N PRO A 249 4.14 -11.10 -20.96
CA PRO A 249 4.78 -11.73 -22.11
C PRO A 249 5.06 -10.73 -23.25
N ALA A 250 4.17 -9.77 -23.49
CA ALA A 250 4.35 -8.75 -24.52
C ALA A 250 5.57 -7.87 -24.23
N MET A 251 5.72 -7.41 -22.98
CA MET A 251 6.89 -6.65 -22.56
C MET A 251 8.18 -7.46 -22.70
N ARG A 252 8.15 -8.76 -22.41
CA ARG A 252 9.33 -9.62 -22.55
C ARG A 252 9.75 -9.75 -24.01
N ALA A 253 8.78 -10.08 -24.87
CA ALA A 253 9.03 -10.25 -26.30
C ALA A 253 9.55 -8.97 -26.96
N ILE A 254 8.97 -7.80 -26.62
CA ILE A 254 9.40 -6.52 -27.21
C ILE A 254 10.79 -6.10 -26.73
N VAL A 255 11.12 -6.31 -25.46
CA VAL A 255 12.46 -6.04 -24.92
C VAL A 255 13.49 -6.95 -25.60
N GLU A 256 13.24 -8.25 -25.70
CA GLU A 256 14.16 -9.21 -26.33
C GLU A 256 14.35 -8.97 -27.84
N ARG A 257 13.30 -8.52 -28.53
CA ARG A 257 13.36 -8.15 -29.94
C ARG A 257 14.17 -6.88 -30.15
N LEU A 258 13.75 -5.77 -29.53
CA LEU A 258 14.36 -4.46 -29.76
C LEU A 258 15.77 -4.35 -29.19
N ARG A 259 16.11 -5.10 -28.13
CA ARG A 259 17.49 -5.18 -27.64
C ARG A 259 18.46 -5.65 -28.72
N ARG A 260 18.05 -6.61 -29.55
CA ARG A 260 18.85 -7.14 -30.67
C ARG A 260 18.78 -6.23 -31.88
N GLU A 261 17.59 -5.86 -32.33
CA GLU A 261 17.38 -5.06 -33.55
C GLU A 261 18.03 -3.67 -33.45
N LEU A 262 17.93 -3.03 -32.28
CA LEU A 262 18.48 -1.70 -32.06
C LEU A 262 19.92 -1.74 -31.51
N ALA A 263 20.53 -2.92 -31.36
CA ALA A 263 21.86 -3.10 -30.78
C ALA A 263 22.04 -2.29 -29.47
N ILE A 264 21.16 -2.53 -28.49
CA ILE A 264 21.22 -1.84 -27.19
C ILE A 264 22.44 -2.33 -26.42
N ASP A 265 23.37 -1.40 -26.10
CA ASP A 265 24.65 -1.69 -25.43
C ASP A 265 24.47 -2.05 -23.96
N LEU A 266 23.50 -1.42 -23.29
CA LEU A 266 23.27 -1.56 -21.86
C LEU A 266 21.77 -1.48 -21.56
N MET A 267 21.28 -2.38 -20.72
CA MET A 267 19.90 -2.38 -20.24
C MET A 267 19.83 -2.02 -18.75
N GLN A 268 19.20 -0.90 -18.45
CA GLN A 268 18.84 -0.49 -17.09
C GLN A 268 17.39 -0.90 -16.78
N VAL A 269 17.19 -1.51 -15.62
CA VAL A 269 15.88 -1.96 -15.14
C VAL A 269 15.54 -1.21 -13.85
N GLU A 270 14.41 -0.53 -13.84
CA GLU A 270 13.90 0.21 -12.69
C GLU A 270 13.05 -0.70 -11.80
N TYR A 271 13.33 -0.68 -10.49
CA TYR A 271 12.69 -1.50 -9.45
C TYR A 271 12.93 -3.00 -9.59
N THR A 272 13.21 -3.68 -8.47
CA THR A 272 13.40 -5.14 -8.45
C THR A 272 12.16 -5.90 -8.91
N ALA A 273 10.97 -5.29 -8.82
CA ALA A 273 9.74 -5.86 -9.38
C ALA A 273 9.84 -6.21 -10.88
N MET A 274 10.69 -5.48 -11.62
CA MET A 274 10.94 -5.68 -13.05
C MET A 274 12.16 -6.57 -13.34
N ALA A 275 12.87 -7.03 -12.31
CA ALA A 275 14.19 -7.67 -12.47
C ALA A 275 14.18 -8.91 -13.38
N GLU A 276 13.06 -9.64 -13.47
CA GLU A 276 12.93 -10.85 -14.28
C GLU A 276 12.95 -10.63 -15.80
N TYR A 277 12.84 -9.38 -16.25
CA TYR A 277 13.01 -9.01 -17.66
C TYR A 277 14.48 -9.07 -18.10
N GLY A 278 15.41 -9.05 -17.15
CA GLY A 278 16.83 -9.11 -17.40
C GLY A 278 17.42 -7.77 -17.84
N GLY A 279 18.65 -7.52 -17.40
CA GLY A 279 19.39 -6.32 -17.74
C GLY A 279 20.78 -6.34 -17.13
N ASP A 280 21.48 -5.22 -17.24
CA ASP A 280 22.86 -5.04 -16.79
C ASP A 280 22.92 -4.21 -15.50
N VAL A 281 22.04 -3.20 -15.39
CA VAL A 281 21.95 -2.31 -14.23
C VAL A 281 20.55 -2.41 -13.63
N LEU A 282 20.46 -2.71 -12.33
CA LEU A 282 19.21 -2.66 -11.58
C LEU A 282 19.20 -1.39 -10.73
N ALA A 283 18.29 -0.47 -11.00
CA ALA A 283 18.07 0.71 -10.18
C ALA A 283 16.99 0.40 -9.13
N GLU A 284 17.42 0.15 -7.89
CA GLU A 284 16.51 -0.07 -6.78
C GLU A 284 16.26 1.25 -6.06
N HIS A 285 15.01 1.73 -6.14
CA HIS A 285 14.61 3.00 -5.53
C HIS A 285 14.36 2.79 -4.04
N ASP A 286 13.78 1.65 -3.70
CA ASP A 286 13.38 1.27 -2.34
C ASP A 286 13.71 -0.21 -2.12
N VAL A 287 14.70 -0.52 -1.27
CA VAL A 287 14.98 -1.92 -0.93
C VAL A 287 13.77 -2.51 -0.18
N THR A 288 12.97 -3.29 -0.90
CA THR A 288 11.59 -3.59 -0.51
C THR A 288 11.53 -4.52 0.69
N PHE A 289 12.45 -5.49 0.81
CA PHE A 289 12.48 -6.35 1.98
C PHE A 289 12.83 -5.57 3.26
N LEU A 290 13.56 -4.45 3.19
CA LEU A 290 13.83 -3.60 4.34
C LEU A 290 12.58 -2.87 4.82
N LEU A 291 11.75 -2.38 3.89
CA LEU A 291 10.44 -1.82 4.22
C LEU A 291 9.58 -2.86 4.98
N TYR A 292 9.48 -4.08 4.44
CA TYR A 292 8.71 -5.14 5.10
C TYR A 292 9.32 -5.61 6.42
N ARG A 293 10.64 -5.49 6.61
CA ARG A 293 11.30 -5.73 7.91
C ARG A 293 10.83 -4.72 8.96
N GLN A 294 10.73 -3.44 8.60
CA GLN A 294 10.22 -2.39 9.50
C GLN A 294 8.74 -2.62 9.84
N ILE A 295 7.93 -3.03 8.85
CA ILE A 295 6.53 -3.40 9.08
C ILE A 295 6.44 -4.58 10.07
N LEU A 296 7.28 -5.60 9.91
CA LEU A 296 7.32 -6.76 10.81
C LEU A 296 7.68 -6.43 12.26
N GLN A 297 8.45 -5.37 12.50
CA GLN A 297 8.75 -4.92 13.87
C GLN A 297 7.52 -4.28 14.54
N ARG A 298 6.50 -3.89 13.76
CA ARG A 298 5.29 -3.21 14.22
C ARG A 298 4.04 -4.09 14.20
N THR A 299 4.11 -5.29 13.62
CA THR A 299 2.97 -6.22 13.55
C THR A 299 3.39 -7.67 13.77
N SER A 300 2.56 -8.43 14.49
CA SER A 300 2.74 -9.87 14.67
C SER A 300 2.00 -10.71 13.62
N ALA A 301 1.50 -10.10 12.54
CA ALA A 301 0.71 -10.79 11.52
C ALA A 301 1.55 -11.81 10.72
N LEU A 302 1.04 -13.05 10.61
CA LEU A 302 1.70 -14.11 9.82
C LEU A 302 1.80 -13.75 8.33
N SER A 303 0.82 -13.01 7.80
CA SER A 303 0.82 -12.50 6.43
C SER A 303 1.96 -11.52 6.16
N ALA A 304 2.31 -10.69 7.15
CA ALA A 304 3.48 -9.80 7.05
C ALA A 304 4.79 -10.60 7.03
N ARG A 305 4.89 -11.67 7.85
CA ARG A 305 6.08 -12.57 7.87
C ARG A 305 6.28 -13.26 6.53
N TRP A 306 5.18 -13.76 5.96
CA TRP A 306 5.19 -14.36 4.63
C TRP A 306 5.61 -13.37 3.54
N THR A 307 5.11 -12.14 3.60
CA THR A 307 5.43 -11.09 2.62
C THR A 307 6.89 -10.67 2.69
N TYR A 308 7.42 -10.45 3.89
CA TYR A 308 8.85 -10.20 4.11
C TYR A 308 9.73 -11.32 3.55
N TRP A 309 9.44 -12.58 3.88
CA TRP A 309 10.24 -13.71 3.41
C TRP A 309 10.27 -13.81 1.88
N ARG A 310 9.13 -13.59 1.21
CA ARG A 310 9.05 -13.60 -0.26
C ARG A 310 9.92 -12.51 -0.88
N TRP A 311 9.83 -11.28 -0.36
CA TRP A 311 10.63 -10.16 -0.84
C TRP A 311 12.12 -10.37 -0.56
N LEU A 312 12.50 -10.79 0.64
CA LEU A 312 13.89 -11.09 0.99
C LEU A 312 14.49 -12.11 0.03
N ARG A 313 13.79 -13.22 -0.22
CA ARG A 313 14.24 -14.27 -1.14
C ARG A 313 14.34 -13.76 -2.57
N PHE A 314 13.33 -13.04 -3.06
CA PHE A 314 13.25 -12.59 -4.44
C PHE A 314 14.27 -11.49 -4.75
N GLU A 315 14.32 -10.46 -3.92
CA GLU A 315 15.15 -9.27 -4.11
C GLU A 315 16.64 -9.60 -3.97
N THR A 316 17.02 -10.38 -2.94
CA THR A 316 18.42 -10.82 -2.78
C THR A 316 18.92 -11.61 -3.98
N ARG A 317 18.10 -12.53 -4.53
CA ARG A 317 18.46 -13.33 -5.71
C ARG A 317 18.74 -12.45 -6.93
N TRP A 318 17.98 -11.37 -7.12
CA TRP A 318 18.15 -10.51 -8.29
C TRP A 318 19.27 -9.50 -8.10
N ILE A 319 19.43 -8.96 -6.89
CA ILE A 319 20.58 -8.12 -6.53
C ILE A 319 21.90 -8.86 -6.83
N GLU A 320 21.98 -10.16 -6.54
CA GLU A 320 23.16 -10.99 -6.84
C GLU A 320 23.41 -11.21 -8.34
N ARG A 321 22.38 -11.13 -9.18
CA ARG A 321 22.45 -11.49 -10.60
C ARG A 321 22.78 -10.33 -11.51
N TYR A 322 22.45 -9.11 -11.11
CA TYR A 322 22.74 -7.93 -11.92
C TYR A 322 24.21 -7.53 -11.82
N ARG A 323 24.79 -7.08 -12.94
CA ARG A 323 26.19 -6.65 -13.00
C ARG A 323 26.44 -5.45 -12.09
N LYS A 324 25.49 -4.51 -12.04
CA LYS A 324 25.48 -3.40 -11.08
C LYS A 324 24.09 -3.19 -10.53
N VAL A 325 24.04 -2.86 -9.25
CA VAL A 325 22.82 -2.45 -8.55
C VAL A 325 23.03 -1.04 -8.05
N VAL A 326 22.15 -0.13 -8.42
CA VAL A 326 22.17 1.26 -7.97
C VAL A 326 21.16 1.42 -6.85
N VAL A 327 21.61 1.90 -5.69
CA VAL A 327 20.76 2.28 -4.55
C VAL A 327 20.88 3.77 -4.25
N MET A 328 19.95 4.28 -3.45
CA MET A 328 19.79 5.73 -3.24
C MET A 328 20.61 6.26 -2.06
N SER A 329 21.02 5.40 -1.14
CA SER A 329 21.71 5.80 0.08
C SER A 329 22.87 4.88 0.44
N GLU A 330 23.86 5.43 1.15
CA GLU A 330 24.95 4.62 1.70
C GLU A 330 24.44 3.63 2.77
N GLU A 331 23.34 3.94 3.44
CA GLU A 331 22.68 3.03 4.38
C GLU A 331 22.16 1.77 3.67
N ASP A 332 21.49 1.92 2.51
CA ASP A 332 21.05 0.79 1.70
C ASP A 332 22.23 -0.03 1.20
N ARG A 333 23.30 0.64 0.73
CA ARG A 333 24.52 -0.03 0.26
C ARG A 333 25.16 -0.89 1.35
N ARG A 334 25.32 -0.32 2.56
CA ARG A 334 25.85 -1.04 3.73
C ARG A 334 24.95 -2.18 4.15
N THR A 335 23.63 -2.00 4.08
CA THR A 335 22.66 -3.02 4.48
C THR A 335 22.64 -4.20 3.51
N LEU A 336 22.73 -3.94 2.20
CA LEU A 336 22.83 -5.00 1.18
C LEU A 336 24.20 -5.69 1.21
N ASN A 337 25.26 -4.93 1.52
CA ASN A 337 26.64 -5.39 1.68
C ASN A 337 27.15 -6.26 0.52
N ARG A 338 26.93 -5.81 -0.73
CA ARG A 338 27.39 -6.53 -1.94
C ARG A 338 28.35 -5.67 -2.78
N PRO A 339 29.37 -6.27 -3.43
CA PRO A 339 30.37 -5.52 -4.19
C PRO A 339 29.83 -4.90 -5.50
N ASN A 340 28.71 -5.41 -6.01
CA ASN A 340 28.05 -4.89 -7.20
C ASN A 340 27.08 -3.73 -6.90
N VAL A 341 26.85 -3.40 -5.61
CA VAL A 341 25.97 -2.31 -5.20
C VAL A 341 26.74 -0.99 -5.12
N VAL A 342 26.24 0.03 -5.81
CA VAL A 342 26.78 1.39 -5.86
C VAL A 342 25.70 2.41 -5.49
N VAL A 343 26.11 3.57 -4.99
CA VAL A 343 25.17 4.64 -4.59
C VAL A 343 25.12 5.69 -5.68
N ILE A 344 23.92 6.00 -6.15
CA ILE A 344 23.65 7.21 -6.94
C ILE A 344 22.48 7.91 -6.23
N PRO A 345 22.77 8.95 -5.41
CA PRO A 345 21.76 9.55 -4.55
C PRO A 345 20.66 10.22 -5.38
N ASN A 346 19.53 10.48 -4.72
CA ASN A 346 18.53 11.36 -5.29
C ASN A 346 19.02 12.81 -5.30
N GLY A 347 18.62 13.55 -6.34
CA GLY A 347 18.86 14.97 -6.49
C GLY A 347 17.55 15.72 -6.65
N VAL A 348 17.64 17.04 -6.59
CA VAL A 348 16.53 17.98 -6.80
C VAL A 348 16.95 18.99 -7.88
N ASP A 349 16.01 19.36 -8.75
CA ASP A 349 16.24 20.35 -9.79
C ASP A 349 16.23 21.75 -9.16
N LEU A 350 17.41 22.33 -8.95
CA LEU A 350 17.61 23.63 -8.32
C LEU A 350 17.15 24.81 -9.20
N GLN A 351 16.97 24.61 -10.51
CA GLN A 351 16.36 25.63 -11.37
C GLN A 351 14.84 25.64 -11.17
N ARG A 352 14.25 24.47 -10.92
CA ARG A 352 12.81 24.33 -10.66
C ARG A 352 12.43 24.72 -9.23
N PHE A 353 13.20 24.25 -8.25
CA PHE A 353 13.00 24.52 -6.82
C PHE A 353 14.01 25.58 -6.37
N ALA A 354 13.66 26.84 -6.61
CA ALA A 354 14.41 27.99 -6.16
C ALA A 354 13.65 28.65 -4.99
N PRO A 355 14.33 29.02 -3.91
CA PRO A 355 13.69 29.58 -2.73
C PRO A 355 13.12 30.97 -3.01
N GLU A 356 12.00 31.28 -2.36
CA GLU A 356 11.44 32.62 -2.26
C GLU A 356 11.45 33.07 -0.78
N PRO A 357 11.62 34.38 -0.51
CA PRO A 357 11.56 34.91 0.84
C PRO A 357 10.33 34.41 1.60
N GLU A 358 10.55 33.96 2.82
CA GLU A 358 9.47 33.44 3.66
C GLU A 358 8.49 34.55 4.06
N HIS A 359 7.19 34.26 4.00
CA HIS A 359 6.16 35.13 4.54
C HIS A 359 5.84 34.72 5.99
N SER A 360 5.66 35.70 6.87
CA SER A 360 5.22 35.44 8.25
C SER A 360 3.83 34.79 8.25
N ALA A 361 3.79 33.47 8.44
CA ALA A 361 2.58 32.67 8.54
C ALA A 361 2.81 31.48 9.50
N ARG A 362 1.75 30.70 9.75
CA ARG A 362 1.83 29.43 10.51
C ARG A 362 1.32 28.28 9.64
N ARG A 363 1.90 28.13 8.45
CA ARG A 363 1.50 27.13 7.46
C ARG A 363 2.46 25.95 7.47
N LEU A 364 1.89 24.76 7.65
CA LEU A 364 2.59 23.48 7.62
C LEU A 364 2.26 22.74 6.33
N LEU A 365 3.25 22.06 5.76
CA LEU A 365 3.07 21.26 4.55
C LEU A 365 3.45 19.81 4.77
N PHE A 366 2.56 18.90 4.42
CA PHE A 366 2.86 17.49 4.25
C PHE A 366 2.69 17.15 2.78
N ILE A 367 3.75 16.71 2.10
CA ILE A 367 3.63 16.10 0.78
C ILE A 367 3.78 14.57 0.88
N GLY A 368 2.84 13.81 0.32
CA GLY A 368 2.95 12.36 0.25
C GLY A 368 1.71 11.69 -0.30
N SER A 369 1.84 11.13 -1.50
CA SER A 369 0.76 10.40 -2.16
C SER A 369 0.29 9.19 -1.34
N PHE A 370 -1.01 9.11 -1.10
CA PHE A 370 -1.68 8.06 -0.33
C PHE A 370 -1.69 6.71 -1.05
N ARG A 371 -1.34 6.69 -2.34
CA ARG A 371 -1.02 5.46 -3.08
C ARG A 371 0.15 4.70 -2.44
N HIS A 372 1.08 5.41 -1.80
CA HIS A 372 2.20 4.80 -1.09
C HIS A 372 1.84 4.60 0.39
N PHE A 373 1.76 3.34 0.82
CA PHE A 373 1.41 2.95 2.18
C PHE A 373 2.15 3.71 3.30
N PRO A 374 3.47 3.97 3.21
CA PRO A 374 4.17 4.82 4.18
C PRO A 374 3.53 6.18 4.46
N ASN A 375 3.01 6.85 3.43
CA ASN A 375 2.39 8.17 3.57
C ASN A 375 1.02 8.09 4.28
N ILE A 376 0.27 6.99 4.09
CA ILE A 376 -0.96 6.74 4.85
C ILE A 376 -0.66 6.57 6.34
N VAL A 377 0.36 5.77 6.68
CA VAL A 377 0.80 5.57 8.06
C VAL A 377 1.24 6.88 8.68
N ALA A 378 2.02 7.67 7.95
CA ALA A 378 2.49 8.99 8.37
C ALA A 378 1.35 9.99 8.57
N PHE A 379 0.37 10.03 7.65
CA PHE A 379 -0.81 10.89 7.78
C PHE A 379 -1.68 10.50 8.97
N ARG A 380 -1.90 9.21 9.19
CA ARG A 380 -2.64 8.72 10.37
C ARG A 380 -1.92 9.10 11.67
N PHE A 381 -0.62 8.86 11.75
CA PHE A 381 0.19 9.26 12.91
C PHE A 381 0.11 10.77 13.16
N PHE A 382 0.18 11.58 12.10
CA PHE A 382 -0.01 13.01 12.20
C PHE A 382 -1.39 13.37 12.77
N MET A 383 -2.48 12.83 12.23
CA MET A 383 -3.84 13.17 12.67
C MET A 383 -4.17 12.66 14.08
N ASP A 384 -3.66 11.48 14.46
CA ASP A 384 -3.99 10.84 15.73
C ASP A 384 -3.13 11.38 16.89
N GLU A 385 -1.85 11.70 16.65
CA GLU A 385 -0.89 12.01 17.74
C GLU A 385 -0.33 13.43 17.71
N ILE A 386 -0.10 14.00 16.53
CA ILE A 386 0.56 15.32 16.38
C ILE A 386 -0.47 16.44 16.33
N TRP A 387 -1.47 16.31 15.44
CA TRP A 387 -2.46 17.34 15.16
C TRP A 387 -3.25 17.78 16.41
N PRO A 388 -3.73 16.89 17.31
CA PRO A 388 -4.46 17.32 18.49
C PRO A 388 -3.64 18.27 19.39
N ARG A 389 -2.32 18.07 19.46
CA ARG A 389 -1.40 18.91 20.25
C ARG A 389 -1.16 20.26 19.60
N LEU A 390 -0.95 20.29 18.28
CA LEU A 390 -0.80 21.54 17.50
C LEU A 390 -2.09 22.36 17.49
N LYS A 391 -3.23 21.68 17.34
CA LYS A 391 -4.57 22.27 17.40
C LYS A 391 -4.81 22.96 18.73
N ALA A 392 -4.35 22.39 19.84
CA ALA A 392 -4.49 22.95 21.18
C ALA A 392 -3.51 24.10 21.46
N SER A 393 -2.33 24.11 20.82
CA SER A 393 -1.31 25.13 21.08
C SER A 393 -1.56 26.46 20.37
N SER A 394 -2.25 26.47 19.23
CA SER A 394 -2.49 27.68 18.44
C SER A 394 -3.71 27.54 17.53
N THR A 395 -4.53 28.60 17.46
CA THR A 395 -5.67 28.68 16.53
C THR A 395 -5.24 28.98 15.09
N GLU A 396 -4.10 29.63 14.91
CA GLU A 396 -3.58 30.13 13.61
C GLU A 396 -2.90 29.08 12.72
N ILE A 397 -2.61 27.88 13.23
CA ILE A 397 -1.88 26.85 12.47
C ILE A 397 -2.80 26.27 11.40
N ASN A 398 -2.35 26.31 10.15
CA ASN A 398 -3.00 25.70 9.00
C ASN A 398 -2.09 24.65 8.37
N VAL A 399 -2.67 23.56 7.88
CA VAL A 399 -1.92 22.43 7.34
C VAL A 399 -2.44 22.10 5.94
N ALA A 400 -1.54 22.13 4.96
CA ALA A 400 -1.79 21.62 3.62
C ALA A 400 -1.20 20.21 3.48
N ILE A 401 -1.98 19.28 2.95
CA ILE A 401 -1.59 17.89 2.73
C ILE A 401 -1.76 17.54 1.27
N VAL A 402 -0.67 17.27 0.56
CA VAL A 402 -0.72 16.81 -0.83
C VAL A 402 -0.76 15.28 -0.84
N ALA A 403 -1.98 14.74 -0.89
CA ALA A 403 -2.26 13.31 -0.77
C ALA A 403 -2.28 12.56 -2.11
N GLY A 404 -2.12 13.26 -3.25
CA GLY A 404 -2.14 12.66 -4.57
C GLY A 404 -3.54 12.29 -5.06
N PRO A 405 -3.68 11.67 -6.24
CA PRO A 405 -4.99 11.32 -6.80
C PRO A 405 -5.73 10.28 -5.93
N ASP A 406 -7.06 10.41 -5.88
CA ASP A 406 -7.97 9.50 -5.18
C ASP A 406 -7.60 9.19 -3.71
N PRO A 407 -7.32 10.18 -2.86
CA PRO A 407 -6.78 9.95 -1.51
C PRO A 407 -7.74 9.13 -0.64
N LEU A 408 -9.05 9.34 -0.78
CA LEU A 408 -10.06 8.59 -0.05
C LEU A 408 -10.11 7.10 -0.44
N LEU A 409 -9.84 6.77 -1.71
CA LEU A 409 -9.81 5.39 -2.19
C LEU A 409 -8.68 4.62 -1.48
N TYR A 410 -7.47 5.17 -1.52
CA TYR A 410 -6.30 4.54 -0.91
C TYR A 410 -6.40 4.51 0.63
N TRP A 411 -6.93 5.56 1.23
CA TRP A 411 -7.21 5.57 2.66
C TRP A 411 -8.15 4.43 3.07
N ARG A 412 -9.28 4.26 2.37
CA ARG A 412 -10.22 3.16 2.59
C ARG A 412 -9.55 1.80 2.39
N GLU A 413 -8.75 1.65 1.34
CA GLU A 413 -8.06 0.40 1.03
C GLU A 413 -7.10 0.00 2.16
N TYR A 414 -6.27 0.93 2.63
CA TYR A 414 -5.24 0.64 3.63
C TYR A 414 -5.76 0.61 5.06
N THR A 415 -6.74 1.44 5.41
CA THR A 415 -7.22 1.60 6.80
C THR A 415 -8.56 0.92 7.08
N GLY A 416 -9.40 0.70 6.07
CA GLY A 416 -10.79 0.27 6.23
C GLY A 416 -11.74 1.38 6.71
N LEU A 417 -11.25 2.60 6.89
CA LEU A 417 -12.05 3.73 7.38
C LEU A 417 -12.76 4.44 6.22
N PRO A 418 -14.06 4.78 6.36
CA PRO A 418 -14.89 5.25 5.26
C PRO A 418 -14.62 6.70 4.87
N GLN A 419 -13.94 7.46 5.72
CA GLN A 419 -13.68 8.89 5.55
C GLN A 419 -12.27 9.22 6.05
N LEU A 420 -11.70 10.28 5.49
CA LEU A 420 -10.47 10.87 6.00
C LEU A 420 -10.75 11.62 7.31
N PRO A 421 -9.82 11.62 8.27
CA PRO A 421 -9.88 12.54 9.41
C PRO A 421 -9.98 13.97 8.90
N ALA A 422 -10.93 14.74 9.43
CA ALA A 422 -11.24 16.08 8.95
C ALA A 422 -11.15 17.11 10.08
N ASP A 423 -10.58 18.27 9.76
CA ASP A 423 -10.53 19.47 10.60
C ASP A 423 -10.54 20.68 9.65
N SER A 424 -11.19 21.79 10.03
CA SER A 424 -11.27 22.97 9.18
C SER A 424 -9.92 23.61 8.86
N ARG A 425 -8.89 23.32 9.66
CA ARG A 425 -7.51 23.83 9.47
C ARG A 425 -6.57 22.82 8.81
N VAL A 426 -7.08 21.67 8.38
CA VAL A 426 -6.32 20.65 7.65
C VAL A 426 -6.92 20.48 6.27
N GLN A 427 -6.25 21.02 5.25
CA GLN A 427 -6.66 20.92 3.87
C GLN A 427 -5.96 19.75 3.19
N VAL A 428 -6.73 18.75 2.76
CA VAL A 428 -6.21 17.61 1.98
C VAL A 428 -6.43 17.84 0.50
N HIS A 429 -5.35 18.07 -0.23
CA HIS A 429 -5.32 18.18 -1.69
C HIS A 429 -5.18 16.80 -2.32
N GLY A 430 -5.87 16.62 -3.46
CA GLY A 430 -5.70 15.46 -4.33
C GLY A 430 -4.42 15.54 -5.15
N PHE A 431 -4.54 15.34 -6.47
CA PHE A 431 -3.42 15.58 -7.39
C PHE A 431 -3.13 17.09 -7.49
N VAL A 432 -1.86 17.45 -7.31
CA VAL A 432 -1.34 18.81 -7.48
C VAL A 432 -0.28 18.77 -8.57
N ALA A 433 -0.51 19.48 -9.68
CA ALA A 433 0.39 19.44 -10.84
C ALA A 433 1.73 20.12 -10.56
N ASP A 434 1.71 21.18 -9.76
CA ASP A 434 2.90 21.89 -9.31
C ASP A 434 2.82 22.22 -7.82
N VAL A 435 3.75 21.65 -7.04
CA VAL A 435 3.80 21.80 -5.59
C VAL A 435 4.57 23.04 -5.14
N ARG A 436 5.29 23.73 -6.05
CA ARG A 436 6.13 24.89 -5.70
C ARG A 436 5.36 26.01 -5.00
N PRO A 437 4.15 26.41 -5.44
CA PRO A 437 3.39 27.43 -4.72
C PRO A 437 3.11 27.05 -3.26
N LEU A 438 2.89 25.75 -2.99
CA LEU A 438 2.68 25.28 -1.62
C LEU A 438 3.95 25.37 -0.79
N TYR A 439 5.13 25.11 -1.36
CA TYR A 439 6.39 25.34 -0.66
C TYR A 439 6.63 26.83 -0.38
N VAL A 440 6.32 27.72 -1.33
CA VAL A 440 6.45 29.18 -1.16
C VAL A 440 5.60 29.67 0.01
N GLU A 441 4.35 29.19 0.11
CA GLU A 441 3.43 29.58 1.18
C GLU A 441 3.72 28.96 2.55
N THR A 442 4.61 27.96 2.61
CA THR A 442 4.85 27.16 3.81
C THR A 442 6.03 27.65 4.61
N ASN A 443 5.89 27.67 5.94
CA ASN A 443 6.97 27.96 6.88
C ASN A 443 7.73 26.70 7.28
N LEU A 444 7.01 25.58 7.41
CA LEU A 444 7.56 24.32 7.90
C LEU A 444 6.99 23.11 7.17
N VAL A 445 7.88 22.25 6.68
CA VAL A 445 7.53 20.98 6.03
C VAL A 445 7.57 19.84 7.04
N LEU A 446 6.46 19.13 7.16
CA LEU A 446 6.28 17.97 8.03
C LEU A 446 6.56 16.67 7.27
N VAL A 447 7.44 15.84 7.81
CA VAL A 447 7.72 14.49 7.30
C VAL A 447 7.56 13.47 8.44
N PRO A 448 6.30 13.17 8.86
CA PRO A 448 5.99 12.31 10.01
C PRO A 448 6.07 10.81 9.65
N THR A 449 7.04 10.44 8.81
CA THR A 449 7.15 9.10 8.23
C THR A 449 7.64 8.10 9.27
N LEU A 450 6.85 7.07 9.56
CA LEU A 450 7.21 6.07 10.57
C LEU A 450 7.93 4.84 10.00
N VAL A 451 7.72 4.57 8.72
CA VAL A 451 8.34 3.50 7.96
C VAL A 451 8.73 4.06 6.60
N SER A 452 9.96 3.82 6.15
CA SER A 452 10.47 4.33 4.87
C SER A 452 11.51 3.36 4.34
N ALA A 453 11.53 3.19 3.03
CA ALA A 453 12.70 2.68 2.30
C ALA A 453 13.13 3.79 1.33
N GLY A 454 14.39 3.75 0.91
CA GLY A 454 14.96 4.78 0.06
C GLY A 454 15.01 6.16 0.74
N THR A 455 15.20 7.21 -0.06
CA THR A 455 15.31 8.60 0.39
C THR A 455 14.07 9.41 0.01
N ASN A 456 13.61 10.30 0.87
CA ASN A 456 12.42 11.11 0.62
C ASN A 456 12.74 12.36 -0.23
N LEU A 457 12.35 12.35 -1.51
CA LEU A 457 12.52 13.49 -2.43
C LEU A 457 11.90 14.79 -1.91
N LYS A 458 10.75 14.72 -1.22
CA LYS A 458 10.10 15.87 -0.56
C LYS A 458 11.00 16.60 0.44
N VAL A 459 11.94 15.90 1.07
CA VAL A 459 12.92 16.54 1.97
C VAL A 459 13.91 17.34 1.13
N LEU A 460 14.40 16.79 0.02
CA LEU A 460 15.31 17.50 -0.88
C LEU A 460 14.64 18.74 -1.51
N GLU A 461 13.38 18.61 -1.92
CA GLU A 461 12.56 19.72 -2.40
C GLU A 461 12.39 20.81 -1.33
N ALA A 462 12.04 20.43 -0.09
CA ALA A 462 11.91 21.37 1.02
C ALA A 462 13.22 22.11 1.31
N LEU A 463 14.35 21.39 1.33
CA LEU A 463 15.67 21.97 1.56
C LEU A 463 16.09 22.90 0.41
N ALA A 464 15.80 22.54 -0.85
CA ALA A 464 16.06 23.41 -2.00
C ALA A 464 15.21 24.69 -1.99
N MET A 465 14.01 24.63 -1.41
CA MET A 465 13.15 25.79 -1.18
C MET A 465 13.48 26.54 0.13
N GLU A 466 14.59 26.20 0.79
CA GLU A 466 15.03 26.78 2.07
C GLU A 466 13.94 26.75 3.16
N ARG A 467 13.13 25.70 3.19
CA ARG A 467 12.08 25.52 4.21
C ARG A 467 12.57 24.65 5.36
N ALA A 468 12.18 25.04 6.58
CA ALA A 468 12.44 24.23 7.77
C ALA A 468 11.74 22.86 7.64
N VAL A 469 12.45 21.79 7.99
CA VAL A 469 11.93 20.42 7.94
C VAL A 469 11.84 19.84 9.34
N VAL A 470 10.63 19.42 9.75
CA VAL A 470 10.45 18.61 10.95
C VAL A 470 10.08 17.20 10.53
N SER A 471 10.92 16.25 10.91
CA SER A 471 10.78 14.86 10.52
C SER A 471 11.04 13.92 11.69
N THR A 472 10.53 12.71 11.57
CA THR A 472 11.06 11.58 12.34
C THR A 472 12.47 11.24 11.83
N SER A 473 13.25 10.50 12.60
CA SER A 473 14.54 9.96 12.11
C SER A 473 14.39 9.12 10.83
N CYS A 474 13.26 8.41 10.69
CA CYS A 474 12.97 7.59 9.52
C CYS A 474 12.64 8.43 8.27
N GLY A 475 11.98 9.58 8.39
CA GLY A 475 11.62 10.41 7.24
C GLY A 475 12.81 11.09 6.55
N CYS A 476 13.91 11.31 7.28
CA CYS A 476 15.15 11.86 6.74
C CYS A 476 16.27 10.81 6.56
N ALA A 477 15.95 9.52 6.71
CA ALA A 477 16.93 8.45 6.55
C ALA A 477 17.61 8.48 5.16
N GLY A 478 18.89 8.13 5.12
CA GLY A 478 19.69 8.13 3.89
C GLY A 478 20.09 9.50 3.33
N LEU A 479 19.69 10.62 3.95
CA LEU A 479 20.01 11.98 3.48
C LEU A 479 21.20 12.65 4.19
N GLY A 480 21.77 12.01 5.22
CA GLY A 480 22.92 12.57 5.96
C GLY A 480 22.62 13.79 6.81
N LEU A 481 21.34 14.06 7.11
CA LEU A 481 20.90 15.19 7.92
C LEU A 481 21.11 14.92 9.43
N GLN A 482 21.38 15.99 10.18
CA GLN A 482 21.50 15.97 11.64
C GLN A 482 20.39 16.83 12.25
N HIS A 483 19.97 16.49 13.46
CA HIS A 483 19.06 17.34 14.24
C HIS A 483 19.81 18.62 14.62
N GLY A 484 19.21 19.78 14.32
CA GLY A 484 19.76 21.11 14.57
C GLY A 484 18.97 21.90 15.59
#